data_AF-A0A7Z7IPT3-F1
#
_entry.id   AF-A0A7Z7IPT3-F1
#
_cell.length_a   1.000
_cell.length_b   1.000
_cell.length_c   1.000
_cell.angle_alpha   90.00
_cell.angle_beta   90.00
_cell.angle_gamma   90.00
#
_symmetry.space_group_name_H-M   'P 1'
#
loop_
_entity.id
_entity.type
_entity.pdbx_description
1 polymer ?
#
loop_
_entity_poly.entity_id
_entity_poly.type
_entity_poly.pdbx_seq_one_letter_code
_entity_poly.pdbx_strand_id
1 'polypeptide(L)' 'MTSNRDPQAGGIIHSDHGVQFTSWAFTDRAKRSGLVPSMGSIGDCRLTG' A
#
# COMPACT_ATOMS: atom_id res chain seq x y z
N MET A 1 2.34 15.30 -18.35
CA MET A 1 1.84 16.15 -17.26
C MET A 1 1.46 15.26 -16.09
N THR A 2 2.43 14.81 -15.31
CA THR A 2 2.19 14.04 -14.07
C THR A 2 2.73 14.88 -12.94
N SER A 3 1.84 15.61 -12.27
CA SER A 3 2.21 16.31 -11.04
C SER A 3 2.48 15.25 -9.98
N ASN A 4 3.75 15.06 -9.63
CA ASN A 4 4.13 14.21 -8.51
C ASN A 4 3.71 14.96 -7.25
N ARG A 5 2.67 14.49 -6.58
CA ARG A 5 2.31 15.04 -5.27
C ARG A 5 3.46 14.77 -4.31
N ASP A 6 3.74 15.72 -3.43
CA ASP A 6 4.63 15.54 -2.30
C ASP A 6 3.74 15.16 -1.09
N PRO A 7 3.54 13.86 -0.82
CA PRO A 7 2.71 13.45 0.28
C PRO A 7 3.39 13.83 1.59
N GLN A 8 2.63 14.40 2.52
CA GLN A 8 3.11 14.64 3.86
C GLN A 8 3.48 13.30 4.52
N ALA A 9 4.63 13.27 5.20
CA ALA A 9 5.11 12.08 5.90
C ALA A 9 4.06 11.55 6.90
N GLY A 10 3.97 10.23 7.02
CA GLY A 10 3.02 9.56 7.91
C GLY A 10 1.70 9.15 7.23
N GLY A 11 1.52 9.41 5.94
CA GLY A 11 0.40 8.89 5.16
C GLY A 11 0.42 7.36 5.04
N ILE A 12 -0.77 6.75 4.98
CA ILE A 12 -0.94 5.31 4.77
C ILE A 12 -1.34 5.06 3.32
N ILE A 13 -0.65 4.13 2.65
CA ILE A 13 -1.09 3.61 1.35
C ILE A 13 -1.79 2.27 1.59
N HIS A 14 -3.07 2.20 1.25
CA HIS A 14 -3.83 0.95 1.23
C HIS A 14 -3.79 0.32 -0.17
N SER A 15 -3.44 -0.95 -0.27
CA SER A 15 -3.37 -1.68 -1.54
C SER A 15 -3.88 -3.11 -1.39
N ASP A 16 -4.25 -3.73 -2.51
CA ASP A 16 -4.60 -5.14 -2.55
C ASP A 16 -3.35 -6.05 -2.57
N HIS A 17 -3.56 -7.37 -2.66
CA HIS A 17 -2.49 -8.38 -2.73
C HIS A 17 -1.92 -8.60 -4.14
N GLY A 18 -2.11 -7.65 -5.05
CA GLY A 18 -1.50 -7.69 -6.38
C GLY A 18 0.03 -7.72 -6.29
N VAL A 19 0.67 -8.50 -7.18
CA VAL A 19 2.13 -8.66 -7.23
C VAL A 19 2.91 -7.34 -7.36
N GLN A 20 2.29 -6.32 -7.95
CA GLN A 20 2.85 -4.97 -8.07
C GLN A 20 3.03 -4.28 -6.71
N PHE A 21 2.16 -4.54 -5.74
CA PHE A 21 2.15 -3.91 -4.42
C PHE A 21 2.83 -4.75 -3.34
N THR A 22 3.01 -6.04 -3.59
CA THR A 22 3.83 -6.94 -2.74
C THR A 22 5.31 -6.95 -3.15
N SER A 23 5.68 -6.26 -4.24
CA SER A 23 7.07 -6.17 -4.70
C SER A 23 7.98 -5.39 -3.74
N TRP A 24 9.26 -5.79 -3.67
CA TRP A 24 10.26 -5.09 -2.87
C TRP A 24 10.45 -3.63 -3.31
N ALA A 25 10.51 -3.40 -4.63
CA ALA A 25 10.72 -2.09 -5.21
C ALA A 25 9.60 -1.10 -4.84
N PHE A 26 8.34 -1.56 -4.82
CA PHE A 26 7.20 -0.76 -4.37
C PHE A 26 7.33 -0.38 -2.89
N THR A 27 7.60 -1.37 -2.03
CA THR A 27 7.76 -1.16 -0.58
C THR A 27 8.90 -0.18 -0.26
N ASP A 28 10.04 -0.28 -0.95
CA ASP A 28 11.17 0.64 -0.78
C ASP A 28 10.79 2.07 -1.16
N ARG A 29 10.10 2.24 -2.30
CA ARG A 29 9.64 3.56 -2.75
C ARG A 29 8.67 4.21 -1.77
N ALA A 30 7.69 3.46 -1.26
CA ALA A 30 6.73 3.96 -0.27
C ALA A 30 7.44 4.47 1.00
N LYS A 31 8.39 3.69 1.53
CA LYS A 31 9.19 4.08 2.70
C LYS A 31 10.01 5.34 2.44
N ARG A 32 10.67 5.45 1.29
CA ARG A 32 11.45 6.65 0.91
C ARG A 32 10.58 7.91 0.81
N SER A 33 9.31 7.78 0.44
CA SER A 33 8.34 8.87 0.46
C SER A 33 7.70 9.15 1.82
N GLY A 34 8.16 8.49 2.90
CA GLY A 34 7.59 8.68 4.24
C GLY A 34 6.20 8.06 4.41
N LEU A 35 5.84 7.11 3.56
CA LEU A 35 4.54 6.43 3.57
C LEU A 35 4.65 5.04 4.19
N VAL A 36 3.57 4.63 4.83
CA VAL A 36 3.44 3.30 5.43
C VAL A 36 2.51 2.45 4.56
N PRO A 37 3.01 1.39 3.90
CA PRO A 37 2.14 0.47 3.19
C PRO A 37 1.31 -0.36 4.18
N SER A 38 0.04 -0.55 3.85
CA SER A 38 -0.90 -1.37 4.60
C SER A 38 -1.70 -2.25 3.63
N MET A 39 -1.75 -3.55 3.90
CA MET A 39 -2.60 -4.50 3.18
C MET A 39 -3.55 -5.16 4.17
N GLY A 40 -4.82 -5.34 3.78
CA GLY A 40 -5.80 -6.09 4.57
C GLY A 40 -5.52 -7.60 4.54
N SER A 41 -6.21 -8.38 5.37
CA SER A 41 -6.15 -9.86 5.34
C SER A 41 -6.62 -10.40 3.98
N ILE A 42 -5.98 -11.46 3.46
CA ILE A 42 -6.54 -12.19 2.30
C ILE A 42 -7.77 -13.00 2.77
N GLY A 43 -8.93 -12.72 2.19
CA GLY A 43 -10.09 -13.61 2.25
C GLY A 43 -10.79 -13.71 3.61
N ASP A 44 -11.16 -12.58 4.24
CA ASP A 44 -12.15 -12.59 5.34
C ASP A 44 -13.55 -12.98 4.80
N CYS A 45 -13.74 -14.25 4.48
CA CYS A 45 -15.04 -14.86 4.28
C CYS A 45 -15.50 -15.39 5.64
N ARG A 46 -16.21 -14.55 6.42
CA ARG A 46 -17.05 -15.08 7.49
C ARG A 46 -18.29 -15.67 6.83
N LEU A 47 -18.31 -16.99 6.68
CA LEU A 47 -19.57 -17.73 6.62
C LEU A 47 -20.24 -17.56 7.97
N THR A 48 -20.99 -16.48 8.18
CA THR A 48 -21.96 -16.43 9.26
C THR A 48 -23.07 -17.37 8.85
N GLY A 49 -23.05 -18.57 9.44
CA GLY A 49 -24.20 -19.48 9.44
C GLY A 49 -25.35 -18.93 10.27
#